data_AF-A0A3Q9K6F6-F1
#
_entry.id   AF-A0A3Q9K6F6-F1
#
_cell.length_a   1.000
_cell.length_b   1.000
_cell.length_c   1.000
_cell.angle_alpha   90.00
_cell.angle_beta   90.00
_cell.angle_gamma   90.00
#
_symmetry.space_group_name_H-M   'P 1'
#
loop_
_entity.id
_entity.type
_entity.pdbx_description
1 polymer ?
#
loop_
_entity_poly.entity_id
_entity_poly.type
_entity_poly.pdbx_seq_one_letter_code
_entity_poly.pdbx_strand_id
1 'polypeptide(L)'
;MEIGENWAYRARPKELGAAVRRVEIVRVGGSGRSGWLHVRFLEGDDAGLQEWVNPNSLVARWEGVEAFRADDAREHALAEASRSVRGSAEFEAARFVLGFVRPKSKLRLRRGAADAGILEMSCLDEGARLVGMEPAELRGDPMVHENREGQCLAGWPVTERLARHVAGRLADDILPEVDRRQQAVDQERTQSSWYSYSRRDDRKLDEEAAVLRTVREWCGQDKADRYDELVALREEVVRLGKLVEKSVQALRDRGHGVIASTIERDLGIHISSLDPDVRR
;
A
#
# COMPACT_ATOMS: atom_id res chain seq x y z
N MET A 1 -29.11 -11.60 -11.96
CA MET A 1 -29.09 -11.49 -13.42
C MET A 1 -30.04 -12.52 -13.95
N GLU A 2 -31.07 -12.08 -14.65
CA GLU A 2 -32.20 -12.90 -15.06
C GLU A 2 -32.47 -12.77 -16.57
N ILE A 3 -33.16 -13.76 -17.13
CA ILE A 3 -33.54 -13.76 -18.55
C ILE A 3 -34.50 -12.60 -18.82
N GLY A 4 -34.30 -11.89 -19.93
CA GLY A 4 -35.08 -10.72 -20.34
C GLY A 4 -34.57 -9.39 -19.77
N GLU A 5 -33.58 -9.41 -18.87
CA GLU A 5 -32.98 -8.18 -18.38
C GLU A 5 -32.09 -7.52 -19.43
N ASN A 6 -32.19 -6.19 -19.53
CA ASN A 6 -31.34 -5.37 -20.38
C ASN A 6 -30.11 -4.85 -19.61
N TRP A 7 -28.93 -5.05 -20.18
CA TRP A 7 -27.65 -4.70 -19.57
C TRP A 7 -26.77 -3.91 -20.52
N ALA A 8 -25.92 -3.07 -19.95
CA ALA A 8 -24.80 -2.44 -20.62
C ALA A 8 -23.63 -3.43 -20.68
N TYR A 9 -23.20 -3.76 -21.90
CA TYR A 9 -22.12 -4.69 -22.18
C TYR A 9 -20.82 -3.97 -22.56
N ARG A 10 -19.72 -4.41 -21.96
CA ARG A 10 -18.34 -4.04 -22.31
C ARG A 10 -17.47 -5.30 -22.36
N ALA A 11 -16.89 -5.60 -23.52
CA ALA A 11 -16.07 -6.80 -23.72
C ALA A 11 -14.90 -6.88 -22.74
N ARG A 12 -14.25 -5.73 -22.48
CA ARG A 12 -13.20 -5.57 -21.47
C ARG A 12 -13.74 -4.69 -20.32
N PRO A 13 -14.22 -5.28 -19.21
CA PRO A 13 -14.87 -4.53 -18.14
C PRO A 13 -13.99 -3.40 -17.57
N LYS A 14 -12.67 -3.64 -17.52
CA LYS A 14 -11.67 -2.73 -16.97
C LYS A 14 -11.23 -1.62 -17.93
N GLU A 15 -11.74 -1.59 -19.16
CA GLU A 15 -11.47 -0.54 -20.13
C GLU A 15 -12.40 0.65 -19.85
N LEU A 16 -12.05 1.42 -18.82
CA LEU A 16 -12.81 2.59 -18.36
C LEU A 16 -13.02 3.60 -19.49
N GLY A 17 -14.16 4.28 -19.49
CA GLY A 17 -14.53 5.28 -20.51
C GLY A 17 -14.93 4.69 -21.87
N ALA A 18 -14.77 3.39 -22.10
CA ALA A 18 -15.12 2.77 -23.38
C ALA A 18 -16.64 2.70 -23.59
N ALA A 19 -17.07 2.80 -24.85
CA ALA A 19 -18.47 2.68 -25.21
C ALA A 19 -19.08 1.33 -24.74
N VAL A 20 -20.30 1.39 -24.23
CA VAL A 20 -21.09 0.21 -23.82
C VAL A 20 -22.22 -0.03 -24.80
N ARG A 21 -22.53 -1.30 -25.05
CA ARG A 21 -23.59 -1.73 -25.96
C ARG A 21 -24.79 -2.30 -25.19
N ARG A 22 -26.00 -2.09 -25.70
CA ARG A 22 -27.19 -2.67 -25.09
C ARG A 22 -27.33 -4.14 -25.45
N VAL A 23 -27.47 -4.99 -24.44
CA VAL A 23 -27.73 -6.42 -24.62
C VAL A 23 -28.88 -6.89 -23.74
N GLU A 24 -29.55 -7.96 -24.16
CA GLU A 24 -30.56 -8.67 -23.38
C GLU A 24 -30.06 -10.06 -23.00
N ILE A 25 -30.28 -10.49 -21.77
CA ILE A 25 -29.96 -11.86 -21.34
C ILE A 25 -31.01 -12.81 -21.91
N VAL A 26 -30.60 -13.73 -22.78
CA VAL A 26 -31.53 -14.72 -23.38
C VAL A 26 -31.44 -16.09 -22.70
N ARG A 27 -30.29 -16.45 -22.09
CA ARG A 27 -30.12 -17.68 -21.29
C ARG A 27 -29.09 -17.48 -20.18
N VAL A 28 -29.30 -18.16 -19.04
CA VAL A 28 -28.36 -18.18 -17.91
C VAL A 28 -27.82 -19.61 -17.75
N GLY A 29 -26.51 -19.79 -17.96
CA GLY A 29 -25.87 -21.09 -17.87
C GLY A 29 -26.24 -22.06 -19.00
N GLY A 30 -25.34 -23.02 -19.26
CA GLY A 30 -25.53 -24.09 -20.24
C GLY A 30 -24.65 -25.29 -19.93
N SER A 31 -24.91 -26.43 -20.58
CA SER A 31 -24.06 -27.62 -20.43
C SER A 31 -22.61 -27.30 -20.79
N GLY A 32 -21.68 -27.45 -19.84
CA GLY A 32 -20.26 -27.09 -20.00
C GLY A 32 -19.92 -25.59 -19.91
N ARG A 33 -20.91 -24.72 -19.61
CA ARG A 33 -20.72 -23.25 -19.49
C ARG A 33 -21.39 -22.69 -18.24
N SER A 34 -21.26 -23.41 -17.12
CA SER A 34 -21.73 -22.92 -15.81
C SER A 34 -21.10 -21.56 -15.51
N GLY A 35 -21.94 -20.55 -15.26
CA GLY A 35 -21.50 -19.18 -14.92
C GLY A 35 -21.35 -18.22 -16.09
N TRP A 36 -21.61 -18.64 -17.34
CA TRP A 36 -21.68 -17.73 -18.49
C TRP A 36 -23.13 -17.32 -18.79
N LEU A 37 -23.28 -16.19 -19.47
CA LEU A 37 -24.57 -15.64 -19.87
C LEU A 37 -24.66 -15.62 -21.38
N HIS A 38 -25.76 -16.12 -21.94
CA HIS A 38 -26.04 -15.94 -23.36
C HIS A 38 -26.80 -14.64 -23.51
N VAL A 39 -26.27 -13.73 -24.30
CA VAL A 39 -26.85 -12.40 -24.51
C VAL A 39 -27.16 -12.17 -25.97
N ARG A 40 -28.14 -11.30 -26.24
CA ARG A 40 -28.51 -10.82 -27.57
C ARG A 40 -28.22 -9.32 -27.66
N PHE A 41 -27.47 -8.90 -28.67
CA PHE A 41 -27.22 -7.48 -28.93
C PHE A 41 -28.48 -6.82 -29.51
N LEU A 42 -28.87 -5.67 -28.96
CA LEU A 42 -30.10 -4.99 -29.36
C LEU A 42 -29.88 -3.79 -30.29
N GLU A 43 -28.64 -3.30 -30.38
CA GLU A 43 -28.30 -2.04 -31.07
C GLU A 43 -26.96 -2.19 -31.83
N GLY A 44 -26.77 -1.38 -32.88
CA GLY A 44 -25.55 -1.32 -33.68
C GLY A 44 -25.44 -2.39 -34.78
N ASP A 45 -24.25 -2.54 -35.35
CA ASP A 45 -23.98 -3.45 -36.47
C ASP A 45 -24.14 -4.94 -36.10
N ASP A 46 -23.99 -5.25 -34.81
CA ASP A 46 -24.15 -6.60 -34.26
C ASP A 46 -25.60 -6.89 -33.81
N ALA A 47 -26.57 -6.01 -34.12
CA ALA A 47 -27.95 -6.19 -33.67
C ALA A 47 -28.51 -7.57 -34.09
N GLY A 48 -29.06 -8.30 -33.11
CA GLY A 48 -29.57 -9.66 -33.28
C GLY A 48 -28.53 -10.76 -33.09
N LEU A 49 -27.22 -10.45 -33.09
CA LEU A 49 -26.17 -11.41 -32.77
C LEU A 49 -26.36 -11.92 -31.33
N GLN A 50 -26.12 -13.23 -31.13
CA GLN A 50 -26.12 -13.83 -29.81
C GLN A 50 -24.77 -14.45 -29.48
N GLU A 51 -24.30 -14.21 -28.27
CA GLU A 51 -22.98 -14.68 -27.81
C GLU A 51 -23.03 -15.09 -26.34
N TRP A 52 -22.15 -16.01 -25.96
CA TRP A 52 -21.87 -16.29 -24.55
C TRP A 52 -20.83 -15.31 -24.02
N VAL A 53 -21.19 -14.54 -23.00
CA VAL A 53 -20.32 -13.54 -22.38
C VAL A 53 -20.05 -13.86 -20.92
N ASN A 54 -18.94 -13.33 -20.41
CA ASN A 54 -18.64 -13.36 -18.99
C ASN A 54 -19.59 -12.40 -18.25
N PRO A 55 -20.17 -12.77 -17.09
CA PRO A 55 -21.01 -11.87 -16.29
C PRO A 55 -20.34 -10.53 -15.95
N ASN A 56 -19.02 -10.51 -15.76
CA ASN A 56 -18.27 -9.29 -15.47
C ASN A 56 -18.30 -8.28 -16.63
N SER A 57 -18.61 -8.72 -17.85
CA SER A 57 -18.80 -7.85 -19.02
C SER A 57 -20.14 -7.12 -19.03
N LEU A 58 -21.07 -7.47 -18.13
CA LEU A 58 -22.31 -6.74 -17.92
C LEU A 58 -22.13 -5.76 -16.76
N VAL A 59 -21.84 -4.50 -17.09
CA VAL A 59 -21.32 -3.50 -16.13
C VAL A 59 -22.41 -2.71 -15.41
N ALA A 60 -23.62 -2.64 -15.97
CA ALA A 60 -24.78 -2.00 -15.35
C ALA A 60 -26.09 -2.46 -15.99
N ARG A 61 -27.21 -2.38 -15.25
CA ARG A 61 -28.55 -2.46 -15.87
C ARG A 61 -28.72 -1.30 -16.84
N TRP A 62 -29.39 -1.54 -17.96
CA TRP A 62 -29.59 -0.51 -18.99
C TRP A 62 -30.39 0.69 -18.48
N GLU A 63 -31.35 0.47 -17.57
CA GLU A 63 -32.11 1.55 -16.91
C GLU A 63 -31.21 2.57 -16.18
N GLY A 64 -30.05 2.12 -15.69
CA GLY A 64 -29.06 2.94 -14.98
C GLY A 64 -27.80 3.24 -15.80
N VAL A 65 -27.86 3.12 -17.14
CA VAL A 65 -26.67 3.23 -18.00
C VAL A 65 -26.09 4.64 -18.02
N GLU A 66 -26.91 5.68 -17.97
CA GLU A 66 -26.41 7.07 -17.99
C GLU A 66 -25.68 7.43 -16.70
N ALA A 67 -26.22 7.03 -15.54
CA ALA A 67 -25.53 7.17 -14.26
C ALA A 67 -24.21 6.39 -14.24
N PHE A 68 -24.20 5.17 -14.79
CA PHE A 68 -22.98 4.38 -14.94
C PHE A 68 -21.95 5.10 -15.83
N ARG A 69 -22.36 5.62 -16.99
CA ARG A 69 -21.48 6.35 -17.93
C ARG A 69 -20.85 7.57 -17.27
N ALA A 70 -21.61 8.29 -16.44
CA ALA A 70 -21.10 9.45 -15.70
C ALA A 70 -20.04 9.06 -14.66
N ASP A 71 -20.26 8.00 -13.87
CA ASP A 71 -19.29 7.49 -12.90
C ASP A 71 -18.05 6.92 -13.59
N ASP A 72 -18.23 6.13 -14.66
CA ASP A 72 -17.16 5.53 -15.45
C ASP A 72 -16.29 6.60 -16.15
N ALA A 73 -16.89 7.68 -16.66
CA ALA A 73 -16.16 8.82 -17.21
C ALA A 73 -15.33 9.57 -16.16
N ARG A 74 -15.88 9.75 -14.95
CA ARG A 74 -15.17 10.38 -13.83
C ARG A 74 -14.00 9.51 -13.36
N GLU A 75 -14.22 8.21 -13.20
CA GLU A 75 -13.17 7.26 -12.85
C GLU A 75 -12.08 7.20 -13.93
N HIS A 76 -12.45 7.18 -15.21
CA HIS A 76 -11.50 7.25 -16.32
C HIS A 76 -10.66 8.54 -16.26
N ALA A 77 -11.27 9.69 -16.00
CA ALA A 77 -10.53 10.96 -15.86
C ALA A 77 -9.52 10.93 -14.69
N LEU A 78 -9.91 10.35 -13.55
CA LEU A 78 -9.00 10.14 -12.42
C LEU A 78 -7.84 9.21 -12.79
N ALA A 79 -8.13 8.13 -13.52
CA ALA A 79 -7.14 7.16 -13.97
C ALA A 79 -6.11 7.80 -14.92
N GLU A 80 -6.58 8.53 -15.94
CA GLU A 80 -5.71 9.22 -16.89
C GLU A 80 -4.80 10.24 -16.21
N ALA A 81 -5.33 10.99 -15.23
CA ALA A 81 -4.56 11.97 -14.47
C ALA A 81 -3.56 11.33 -13.47
N SER A 82 -3.72 10.05 -13.13
CA SER A 82 -2.93 9.38 -12.08
C SER A 82 -1.93 8.36 -12.61
N ARG A 83 -2.24 7.64 -13.70
CA ARG A 83 -1.51 6.42 -14.11
C ARG A 83 -0.01 6.59 -14.37
N SER A 84 0.44 7.81 -14.68
CA SER A 84 1.85 8.12 -15.00
C SER A 84 2.80 7.92 -13.81
N VAL A 85 2.28 7.89 -12.59
CA VAL A 85 3.07 7.72 -11.36
C VAL A 85 3.55 6.30 -11.14
N ARG A 86 3.03 5.34 -11.91
CA ARG A 86 3.42 3.93 -11.80
C ARG A 86 4.93 3.77 -12.00
N GLY A 87 5.58 3.15 -11.02
CA GLY A 87 7.02 2.92 -11.05
C GLY A 87 7.85 4.11 -10.54
N SER A 88 7.22 5.19 -10.09
CA SER A 88 7.92 6.26 -9.38
C SER A 88 8.21 5.87 -7.92
N ALA A 89 9.21 6.52 -7.32
CA ALA A 89 9.55 6.31 -5.91
C ALA A 89 8.41 6.77 -4.98
N GLU A 90 7.71 7.84 -5.34
CA GLU A 90 6.57 8.38 -4.60
C GLU A 90 5.39 7.40 -4.60
N PHE A 91 5.11 6.74 -5.74
CA PHE A 91 4.08 5.71 -5.81
C PHE A 91 4.39 4.52 -4.89
N GLU A 92 5.62 4.03 -4.92
CA GLU A 92 6.04 2.93 -4.05
C GLU A 92 6.12 3.36 -2.57
N ALA A 93 6.49 4.61 -2.29
CA ALA A 93 6.45 5.18 -0.94
C ALA A 93 5.01 5.28 -0.41
N ALA A 94 4.06 5.75 -1.21
CA ALA A 94 2.64 5.75 -0.84
C ALA A 94 2.12 4.34 -0.59
N ARG A 95 2.50 3.37 -1.42
CA ARG A 95 2.15 1.96 -1.22
C ARG A 95 2.71 1.42 0.10
N PHE A 96 3.96 1.76 0.42
CA PHE A 96 4.62 1.38 1.67
C PHE A 96 3.87 1.96 2.87
N VAL A 97 3.66 3.29 2.89
CA VAL A 97 3.02 4.02 4.00
C VAL A 97 1.58 3.59 4.22
N LEU A 98 0.77 3.52 3.16
CA LEU A 98 -0.62 3.08 3.27
C LEU A 98 -0.72 1.61 3.74
N GLY A 99 0.34 0.82 3.57
CA GLY A 99 0.48 -0.52 4.12
C GLY A 99 0.50 -0.59 5.66
N PHE A 100 0.71 0.54 6.36
CA PHE A 100 0.64 0.66 7.82
C PHE A 100 -0.78 0.95 8.32
N VAL A 101 -1.64 1.53 7.48
CA VAL A 101 -3.00 1.88 7.89
C VAL A 101 -3.81 0.62 8.20
N ARG A 102 -4.61 0.65 9.27
CA ARG A 102 -5.47 -0.45 9.71
C ARG A 102 -6.92 0.01 9.82
N PRO A 103 -7.89 -0.84 9.43
CA PRO A 103 -7.73 -2.17 8.85
C PRO A 103 -7.39 -2.12 7.35
N LYS A 104 -6.61 -3.10 6.86
CA LYS A 104 -6.12 -3.14 5.45
C LYS A 104 -7.24 -3.26 4.40
N SER A 105 -8.46 -3.65 4.80
CA SER A 105 -9.59 -3.82 3.89
C SER A 105 -10.27 -2.50 3.50
N LYS A 106 -10.00 -1.41 4.21
CA LYS A 106 -10.72 -0.14 4.04
C LYS A 106 -10.07 0.82 3.05
N LEU A 107 -8.76 0.67 2.81
CA LEU A 107 -7.98 1.46 1.87
C LEU A 107 -7.27 0.54 0.88
N ARG A 108 -7.41 0.81 -0.42
CA ARG A 108 -6.70 0.06 -1.46
C ARG A 108 -6.11 1.00 -2.50
N LEU A 109 -4.78 1.03 -2.58
CA LEU A 109 -4.07 1.69 -3.68
C LEU A 109 -4.03 0.77 -4.91
N ARG A 110 -4.60 1.24 -6.02
CA ARG A 110 -4.56 0.55 -7.31
C ARG A 110 -3.15 0.58 -7.91
N ARG A 111 -2.79 -0.50 -8.60
CA ARG A 111 -1.42 -0.76 -9.11
C ARG A 111 -1.39 -1.16 -10.59
N GLY A 112 -2.57 -1.24 -11.23
CA GLY A 112 -2.66 -1.64 -12.63
C GLY A 112 -2.05 -0.58 -13.53
N ALA A 113 -1.59 -0.99 -14.71
CA ALA A 113 -1.02 -0.04 -15.68
C ALA A 113 -2.02 1.05 -16.12
N ALA A 114 -3.32 0.73 -16.10
CA ALA A 114 -4.38 1.63 -16.53
C ALA A 114 -4.86 2.59 -15.42
N ASP A 115 -4.62 2.27 -14.14
CA ASP A 115 -5.31 2.91 -13.00
C ASP A 115 -4.41 3.10 -11.76
N ALA A 116 -3.09 3.00 -11.93
CA ALA A 116 -2.15 3.23 -10.84
C ALA A 116 -2.32 4.63 -10.23
N GLY A 117 -2.16 4.70 -8.91
CA GLY A 117 -2.25 5.95 -8.15
C GLY A 117 -3.65 6.30 -7.65
N ILE A 118 -4.69 5.59 -8.09
CA ILE A 118 -6.03 5.72 -7.52
C ILE A 118 -6.08 5.02 -6.16
N LEU A 119 -6.46 5.78 -5.12
CA LEU A 119 -6.79 5.24 -3.81
C LEU A 119 -8.30 4.99 -3.73
N GLU A 120 -8.66 3.77 -3.40
CA GLU A 120 -10.03 3.37 -3.11
C GLU A 120 -10.30 3.38 -1.61
N MET A 121 -11.43 3.97 -1.24
CA MET A 121 -11.97 3.97 0.10
C MET A 121 -13.39 3.41 0.06
N SER A 122 -13.71 2.44 0.90
CA SER A 122 -15.07 1.85 0.92
C SER A 122 -16.17 2.86 1.22
N CYS A 123 -15.84 3.89 2.01
CA CYS A 123 -16.69 5.03 2.32
C CYS A 123 -15.75 6.23 2.59
N LEU A 124 -16.09 7.40 2.05
CA LEU A 124 -15.26 8.60 2.19
C LEU A 124 -15.06 8.97 3.67
N ASP A 125 -16.15 9.07 4.43
CA ASP A 125 -16.10 9.54 5.82
C ASP A 125 -15.31 8.58 6.72
N GLU A 126 -15.49 7.26 6.55
CA GLU A 126 -14.71 6.27 7.28
C GLU A 126 -13.23 6.32 6.88
N GLY A 127 -12.93 6.41 5.58
CA GLY A 127 -11.57 6.47 5.05
C GLY A 127 -10.82 7.72 5.53
N ALA A 128 -11.47 8.88 5.51
CA ALA A 128 -10.95 10.15 6.00
C ALA A 128 -10.57 10.07 7.49
N ARG A 129 -11.47 9.53 8.32
CA ARG A 129 -11.18 9.31 9.75
C ARG A 129 -10.02 8.34 9.96
N LEU A 130 -9.93 7.30 9.13
CA LEU A 130 -8.87 6.29 9.21
C LEU A 130 -7.48 6.90 9.01
N VAL A 131 -7.37 7.85 8.08
CA VAL A 131 -6.10 8.53 7.77
C VAL A 131 -5.84 9.74 8.67
N GLY A 132 -6.87 10.28 9.34
CA GLY A 132 -6.78 11.46 10.21
C GLY A 132 -7.11 12.78 9.51
N MET A 133 -7.88 12.75 8.42
CA MET A 133 -8.31 13.94 7.67
C MET A 133 -9.80 14.23 7.84
N GLU A 134 -10.18 15.48 7.61
CA GLU A 134 -11.57 15.91 7.65
C GLU A 134 -12.32 15.49 6.38
N PRO A 135 -13.46 14.78 6.47
CA PRO A 135 -14.20 14.34 5.28
C PRO A 135 -14.65 15.48 4.37
N ALA A 136 -14.98 16.65 4.93
CA ALA A 136 -15.40 17.81 4.17
C ALA A 136 -14.29 18.36 3.27
N GLU A 137 -13.03 18.27 3.71
CA GLU A 137 -11.86 18.71 2.94
C GLU A 137 -11.66 17.82 1.71
N LEU A 138 -11.75 16.49 1.88
CA LEU A 138 -11.61 15.55 0.78
C LEU A 138 -12.75 15.66 -0.24
N ARG A 139 -13.99 15.83 0.24
CA ARG A 139 -15.16 15.89 -0.64
C ARG A 139 -15.16 17.13 -1.56
N GLY A 140 -14.49 18.20 -1.15
CA GLY A 140 -14.35 19.41 -1.97
C GLY A 140 -13.26 19.32 -3.05
N ASP A 141 -12.42 18.29 -3.04
CA ASP A 141 -11.30 18.19 -3.98
C ASP A 141 -11.74 17.60 -5.33
N PRO A 142 -11.38 18.24 -6.47
CA PRO A 142 -11.77 17.77 -7.81
C PRO A 142 -11.19 16.40 -8.18
N MET A 143 -10.13 15.95 -7.50
CA MET A 143 -9.53 14.63 -7.67
C MET A 143 -10.15 13.58 -6.73
N VAL A 144 -11.32 13.86 -6.15
CA VAL A 144 -12.11 12.92 -5.35
C VAL A 144 -13.48 12.71 -5.99
N HIS A 145 -13.86 11.46 -6.15
CA HIS A 145 -15.17 11.07 -6.68
C HIS A 145 -15.78 9.97 -5.81
N GLU A 146 -16.97 10.21 -5.29
CA GLU A 146 -17.81 9.18 -4.66
C GLU A 146 -18.80 8.66 -5.71
N ASN A 147 -18.74 7.36 -5.99
CA ASN A 147 -19.63 6.72 -6.96
C ASN A 147 -20.99 6.40 -6.33
N ARG A 148 -21.95 5.98 -7.17
CA ARG A 148 -23.31 5.62 -6.71
C ARG A 148 -23.39 4.47 -5.70
N GLU A 149 -22.34 3.67 -5.57
CA GLU A 149 -22.27 2.53 -4.64
C GLU A 149 -21.67 2.96 -3.28
N GLY A 150 -21.36 4.25 -3.11
CA GLY A 150 -20.75 4.81 -1.91
C GLY A 150 -19.24 4.60 -1.82
N GLN A 151 -18.62 4.02 -2.86
CA GLN A 151 -17.18 3.87 -2.94
C GLN A 151 -16.55 5.20 -3.37
N CYS A 152 -15.56 5.64 -2.61
CA CYS A 152 -14.81 6.85 -2.89
C CYS A 152 -13.48 6.51 -3.56
N LEU A 153 -13.21 7.21 -4.66
CA LEU A 153 -11.98 7.14 -5.44
C LEU A 153 -11.26 8.47 -5.34
N ALA A 154 -9.99 8.42 -4.96
CA ALA A 154 -9.11 9.58 -4.94
C ALA A 154 -7.99 9.38 -5.96
N GLY A 155 -7.80 10.33 -6.87
CA GLY A 155 -6.69 10.34 -7.81
C GLY A 155 -5.38 10.72 -7.14
N TRP A 156 -4.27 10.57 -7.88
CA TRP A 156 -2.93 10.62 -7.32
C TRP A 156 -2.60 11.86 -6.47
N PRO A 157 -2.93 13.11 -6.87
CA PRO A 157 -2.59 14.28 -6.06
C PRO A 157 -3.18 14.22 -4.64
N VAL A 158 -4.39 13.69 -4.50
CA VAL A 158 -5.04 13.50 -3.20
C VAL A 158 -4.42 12.30 -2.47
N THR A 159 -4.23 11.18 -3.18
CA THR A 159 -3.57 9.98 -2.64
C THR A 159 -2.20 10.28 -2.04
N GLU A 160 -1.38 11.07 -2.72
CA GLU A 160 -0.04 11.43 -2.27
C GLU A 160 -0.09 12.31 -1.02
N ARG A 161 -0.95 13.33 -1.00
CA ARG A 161 -1.15 14.16 0.20
C ARG A 161 -1.64 13.33 1.39
N LEU A 162 -2.56 12.40 1.15
CA LEU A 162 -3.03 11.45 2.16
C LEU A 162 -1.88 10.58 2.69
N ALA A 163 -1.05 10.02 1.80
CA ALA A 163 0.08 9.19 2.19
C ALA A 163 1.12 9.99 2.98
N ARG A 164 1.46 11.21 2.56
CA ARG A 164 2.36 12.11 3.31
C ARG A 164 1.81 12.42 4.70
N HIS A 165 0.52 12.74 4.82
CA HIS A 165 -0.13 12.99 6.09
C HIS A 165 -0.07 11.75 7.01
N VAL A 166 -0.36 10.56 6.48
CA VAL A 166 -0.29 9.30 7.21
C VAL A 166 1.15 8.98 7.64
N ALA A 167 2.14 9.20 6.78
CA ALA A 167 3.55 8.99 7.10
C ALA A 167 3.97 9.83 8.30
N GLY A 168 3.63 11.12 8.28
CA GLY A 168 3.87 12.01 9.42
C GLY A 168 3.19 11.50 10.69
N ARG A 169 1.92 11.09 10.62
CA ARG A 169 1.17 10.63 11.80
C ARG A 169 1.69 9.31 12.39
N LEU A 170 2.08 8.37 11.54
CA LEU A 170 2.52 7.01 11.93
C LEU A 170 4.05 6.85 11.89
N ALA A 171 4.80 7.95 11.96
CA ALA A 171 6.26 7.94 11.85
C ALA A 171 6.94 7.00 12.86
N ASP A 172 6.43 6.94 14.09
CA ASP A 172 7.00 6.09 15.15
C ASP A 172 6.92 4.58 14.82
N ASP A 173 5.93 4.16 14.02
CA ASP A 173 5.79 2.79 13.53
C ASP A 173 6.52 2.56 12.19
N ILE A 174 6.59 3.59 11.36
CA ILE A 174 7.14 3.54 10.01
C ILE A 174 8.67 3.60 10.00
N LEU A 175 9.27 4.52 10.76
CA LEU A 175 10.73 4.73 10.79
C LEU A 175 11.51 3.46 11.19
N PRO A 176 11.07 2.65 12.17
CA PRO A 176 11.71 1.36 12.45
C PRO A 176 11.71 0.38 11.27
N GLU A 177 10.64 0.35 10.47
CA GLU A 177 10.59 -0.48 9.26
C GLU A 177 11.52 0.06 8.18
N VAL A 178 11.55 1.38 7.99
CA VAL A 178 12.44 2.04 7.03
C VAL A 178 13.89 1.73 7.35
N ASP A 179 14.30 1.90 8.61
CA ASP A 179 15.65 1.61 9.09
C ASP A 179 16.02 0.13 8.87
N ARG A 180 15.15 -0.81 9.25
CA ARG A 180 15.39 -2.24 9.04
C ARG A 180 15.61 -2.60 7.57
N ARG A 181 14.83 -2.00 6.66
CA ARG A 181 15.00 -2.22 5.22
C ARG A 181 16.23 -1.54 4.67
N GLN A 182 16.57 -0.35 5.16
CA GLN A 182 17.78 0.35 4.76
C GLN A 182 19.03 -0.46 5.16
N GLN A 183 19.05 -1.01 6.37
CA GLN A 183 20.10 -1.93 6.82
C GLN A 183 20.19 -3.17 5.93
N ALA A 184 19.06 -3.75 5.50
CA ALA A 184 19.07 -4.88 4.56
C ALA A 184 19.68 -4.50 3.19
N VAL A 185 19.34 -3.32 2.67
CA VAL A 185 19.94 -2.78 1.44
C VAL A 185 21.45 -2.59 1.60
N ASP A 186 21.90 -2.03 2.73
CA ASP A 186 23.32 -1.76 2.98
C ASP A 186 24.13 -3.05 3.22
N GLN A 187 23.52 -4.05 3.87
CA GLN A 187 24.10 -5.38 4.03
C GLN A 187 24.27 -6.07 2.67
N GLU A 188 23.24 -6.04 1.82
CA GLU A 188 23.29 -6.62 0.48
C GLU A 188 24.37 -5.95 -0.37
N ARG A 189 24.57 -4.63 -0.25
CA ARG A 189 25.66 -3.86 -0.89
C ARG A 189 27.05 -4.21 -0.38
N THR A 190 27.17 -4.61 0.88
CA THR A 190 28.46 -4.94 1.51
C THR A 190 28.87 -6.40 1.24
N GLN A 191 27.91 -7.30 1.02
CA GLN A 191 28.17 -8.72 0.80
C GLN A 191 28.99 -8.98 -0.48
N SER A 192 30.11 -9.68 -0.39
CA SER A 192 30.94 -9.98 -1.58
C SER A 192 30.19 -10.80 -2.62
N SER A 193 30.29 -10.40 -3.89
CA SER A 193 29.61 -11.03 -5.04
C SER A 193 29.95 -12.51 -5.23
N TRP A 194 31.04 -12.99 -4.63
CA TRP A 194 31.46 -14.39 -4.66
C TRP A 194 30.54 -15.34 -3.86
N TYR A 195 29.74 -14.82 -2.92
CA TYR A 195 28.85 -15.63 -2.08
C TYR A 195 27.38 -15.62 -2.54
N SER A 196 26.99 -14.79 -3.50
CA SER A 196 25.61 -14.76 -4.01
C SER A 196 25.49 -15.54 -5.33
N TYR A 197 24.74 -16.65 -5.29
CA TYR A 197 24.38 -17.41 -6.51
C TYR A 197 23.45 -16.60 -7.44
N SER A 198 22.92 -15.47 -6.94
CA SER A 198 22.17 -14.46 -7.68
C SER A 198 23.11 -13.30 -8.04
N ARG A 199 23.06 -12.89 -9.32
CA ARG A 199 23.66 -11.64 -9.78
C ARG A 199 22.99 -10.49 -9.02
N ARG A 200 23.73 -9.78 -8.16
CA ARG A 200 23.25 -8.58 -7.48
C ARG A 200 22.68 -7.60 -8.50
N ASP A 201 21.49 -7.08 -8.23
CA ASP A 201 20.81 -6.08 -9.07
C ASP A 201 20.89 -4.70 -8.38
N ASP A 202 22.00 -4.00 -8.60
CA ASP A 202 22.26 -2.68 -7.99
C ASP A 202 21.15 -1.67 -8.31
N ARG A 203 20.52 -1.77 -9.49
CA ARG A 203 19.41 -0.89 -9.88
C ARG A 203 18.21 -1.07 -8.94
N LYS A 204 17.88 -2.31 -8.59
CA LYS A 204 16.79 -2.60 -7.67
C LYS A 204 17.09 -2.08 -6.26
N LEU A 205 18.35 -2.14 -5.84
CA LEU A 205 18.80 -1.60 -4.55
C LEU A 205 18.74 -0.07 -4.53
N ASP A 206 19.05 0.60 -5.64
CA ASP A 206 18.91 2.05 -5.79
C ASP A 206 17.44 2.48 -5.78
N GLU A 207 16.56 1.73 -6.47
CA GLU A 207 15.11 1.94 -6.46
C GLU A 207 14.53 1.80 -5.04
N GLU A 208 14.85 0.72 -4.32
CA GLU A 208 14.40 0.55 -2.92
C GLU A 208 14.94 1.67 -2.03
N ALA A 209 16.22 2.02 -2.14
CA ALA A 209 16.81 3.11 -1.35
C ALA A 209 16.13 4.46 -1.65
N ALA A 210 15.73 4.72 -2.90
CA ALA A 210 14.97 5.93 -3.25
C ALA A 210 13.58 5.95 -2.61
N VAL A 211 12.89 4.82 -2.56
CA VAL A 211 11.60 4.68 -1.87
C VAL A 211 11.77 4.94 -0.37
N LEU A 212 12.77 4.33 0.27
CA LEU A 212 13.02 4.48 1.71
C LEU A 212 13.34 5.94 2.08
N ARG A 213 14.16 6.64 1.28
CA ARG A 213 14.41 8.07 1.45
C ARG A 213 13.13 8.90 1.36
N THR A 214 12.28 8.62 0.36
CA THR A 214 11.01 9.33 0.17
C THR A 214 10.07 9.14 1.37
N VAL A 215 9.94 7.89 1.87
CA VAL A 215 9.11 7.60 3.05
C VAL A 215 9.65 8.33 4.28
N ARG A 216 10.97 8.34 4.46
CA ARG A 216 11.62 9.03 5.59
C ARG A 216 11.38 10.54 5.55
N GLU A 217 11.49 11.15 4.37
CA GLU A 217 11.15 12.57 4.16
C GLU A 217 9.69 12.86 4.54
N TRP A 218 8.76 11.99 4.12
CA TRP A 218 7.34 12.15 4.42
C TRP A 218 6.99 11.98 5.91
N CYS A 219 7.79 11.25 6.67
CA CYS A 219 7.65 11.17 8.13
C CYS A 219 7.99 12.49 8.83
N GLY A 220 8.72 13.38 8.15
CA GLY A 220 9.15 14.68 8.66
C GLY A 220 10.52 14.62 9.36
N GLN A 221 11.34 15.64 9.10
CA GLN A 221 12.73 15.73 9.57
C GLN A 221 12.83 15.61 11.10
N ASP A 222 12.04 16.38 11.85
CA ASP A 222 12.09 16.37 13.33
C ASP A 222 11.79 15.00 13.95
N LYS A 223 10.97 14.17 13.28
CA LYS A 223 10.65 12.81 13.76
C LYS A 223 11.76 11.83 13.37
N ALA A 224 12.26 11.97 12.15
CA ALA A 224 13.40 11.19 11.66
C ALA A 224 14.65 11.42 12.53
N ASP A 225 14.97 12.67 12.87
CA ASP A 225 16.13 13.04 13.70
C ASP A 225 15.98 12.51 15.13
N ARG A 226 14.79 12.63 15.73
CA ARG A 226 14.51 12.05 17.05
C ARG A 226 14.63 10.52 17.04
N TYR A 227 14.19 9.88 15.97
CA TYR A 227 14.37 8.44 15.82
C TYR A 227 15.85 8.06 15.73
N ASP A 228 16.65 8.78 14.94
CA ASP A 228 18.10 8.53 14.83
C ASP A 228 18.82 8.74 16.16
N GLU A 229 18.47 9.80 16.90
CA GLU A 229 18.98 10.03 18.24
C GLU A 229 18.64 8.85 19.17
N LEU A 230 17.40 8.36 19.14
CA LEU A 230 16.99 7.20 19.92
C LEU A 230 17.75 5.92 19.53
N VAL A 231 18.02 5.70 18.25
CA VAL A 231 18.84 4.58 17.77
C VAL A 231 20.27 4.71 18.28
N ALA A 232 20.90 5.87 18.11
CA ALA A 232 22.26 6.13 18.57
C ALA A 232 22.40 5.97 20.10
N LEU A 233 21.44 6.47 20.87
CA LEU A 233 21.40 6.29 22.32
C LEU A 233 21.28 4.81 22.71
N ARG A 234 20.47 4.02 21.98
CA ARG A 234 20.35 2.58 22.22
C ARG A 234 21.65 1.84 21.91
N GLU A 235 22.30 2.16 20.80
CA GLU A 235 23.61 1.59 20.45
C GLU A 235 24.66 1.90 21.52
N GLU A 236 24.66 3.13 22.04
CA GLU A 236 25.58 3.55 23.09
C GLU A 236 25.30 2.79 24.41
N VAL A 237 24.03 2.63 24.79
CA VAL A 237 23.65 1.82 25.96
C VAL A 237 24.14 0.37 25.79
N VAL A 238 23.94 -0.23 24.62
CA VAL A 238 24.43 -1.60 24.33
C VAL A 238 25.95 -1.66 24.39
N ARG A 239 26.67 -0.68 23.84
CA ARG A 239 28.14 -0.61 23.87
C ARG A 239 28.67 -0.51 25.29
N LEU A 240 28.09 0.37 26.11
CA LEU A 240 28.43 0.53 27.53
C LEU A 240 28.14 -0.75 28.31
N GLY A 241 27.00 -1.39 28.04
CA GLY A 241 26.67 -2.69 28.61
C GLY A 241 27.75 -3.74 28.34
N LYS A 242 28.13 -3.92 27.06
CA LYS A 242 29.19 -4.86 26.67
C LYS A 242 30.54 -4.55 27.33
N LEU A 243 30.87 -3.28 27.55
CA LEU A 243 32.10 -2.87 28.23
C LEU A 243 32.06 -3.24 29.72
N VAL A 244 30.92 -3.03 30.38
CA VAL A 244 30.68 -3.43 31.77
C VAL A 244 30.81 -4.94 31.92
N GLU A 245 30.19 -5.74 31.04
CA GLU A 245 30.30 -7.20 31.08
C GLU A 245 31.75 -7.68 30.98
N LYS A 246 32.52 -7.12 30.03
CA LYS A 246 33.95 -7.42 29.91
C LYS A 246 34.73 -7.06 31.17
N SER A 247 34.38 -5.96 31.83
CA SER A 247 35.04 -5.51 33.06
C SER A 247 34.70 -6.41 34.24
N VAL A 248 33.44 -6.80 34.39
CA VAL A 248 32.97 -7.77 35.39
C VAL A 248 33.67 -9.11 35.20
N GLN A 249 33.77 -9.60 33.96
CA GLN A 249 34.49 -10.84 33.66
C GLN A 249 35.97 -10.73 34.04
N ALA A 250 36.65 -9.64 33.66
CA ALA A 250 38.06 -9.42 33.99
C ALA A 250 38.32 -9.31 35.51
N LEU A 251 37.36 -8.81 36.29
CA LEU A 251 37.42 -8.77 37.76
C LEU A 251 37.27 -10.17 38.37
N ARG A 252 36.34 -10.98 37.83
CA ARG A 252 36.18 -12.38 38.26
C ARG A 252 37.43 -13.20 37.99
N ASP A 253 38.01 -13.06 36.80
CA ASP A 253 39.22 -13.78 36.39
C ASP A 253 40.43 -13.46 37.29
N ARG A 254 40.42 -12.30 37.96
CA ARG A 254 41.45 -11.86 38.93
C ARG A 254 41.09 -12.13 40.40
N GLY A 255 40.00 -12.84 40.67
CA GLY A 255 39.59 -13.20 42.03
C GLY A 255 38.78 -12.13 42.77
N HIS A 256 38.41 -11.01 42.13
CA HIS A 256 37.59 -9.95 42.71
C HIS A 256 36.08 -10.21 42.58
N GLY A 257 35.65 -11.44 42.87
CA GLY A 257 34.27 -11.89 42.65
C GLY A 257 33.20 -11.08 43.39
N VAL A 258 33.49 -10.62 44.62
CA VAL A 258 32.55 -9.82 45.42
C VAL A 258 32.29 -8.44 44.79
N ILE A 259 33.33 -7.81 44.23
CA ILE A 259 33.21 -6.51 43.53
C ILE A 259 32.42 -6.71 42.23
N ALA A 260 32.74 -7.75 41.47
CA ALA A 260 32.02 -8.11 40.25
C ALA A 260 30.52 -8.34 40.51
N SER A 261 30.17 -9.11 41.55
CA SER A 261 28.78 -9.36 41.93
C SER A 261 28.04 -8.13 42.46
N THR A 262 28.75 -7.13 42.98
CA THR A 262 28.13 -5.87 43.41
C THR A 262 27.81 -4.99 42.20
N ILE A 263 28.74 -4.87 41.25
CA ILE A 263 28.52 -4.13 39.99
C ILE A 263 27.34 -4.71 39.21
N GLU A 264 27.26 -6.04 39.06
CA GLU A 264 26.12 -6.68 38.37
C GLU A 264 24.78 -6.42 39.08
N ARG A 265 24.77 -6.41 40.42
CA ARG A 265 23.58 -6.12 41.21
C ARG A 265 23.14 -4.67 41.03
N ASP A 266 24.09 -3.74 41.04
CA ASP A 266 23.84 -2.30 40.93
C ASP A 266 23.38 -1.90 39.53
N LEU A 267 23.80 -2.63 38.48
CA LEU A 267 23.31 -2.42 37.12
C LEU A 267 21.83 -2.80 36.94
N GLY A 268 21.29 -3.72 37.76
CA GLY A 268 19.86 -4.05 37.82
C GLY A 268 19.20 -4.58 36.53
N ILE A 269 19.92 -4.68 35.41
CA ILE A 269 19.43 -5.07 34.09
C ILE A 269 20.45 -6.03 33.46
N HIS A 270 20.03 -7.25 33.11
CA HIS A 270 20.84 -8.14 32.28
C HIS A 270 20.84 -7.64 30.83
N ILE A 271 21.99 -7.36 30.24
CA ILE A 271 22.12 -6.77 28.89
C ILE A 271 21.55 -7.69 27.80
N SER A 272 21.46 -9.00 28.05
CA SER A 272 20.72 -9.96 27.20
C SER A 272 19.22 -9.65 27.05
N SER A 273 18.65 -8.79 27.91
CA SER A 273 17.27 -8.28 27.78
C SER A 273 17.16 -7.04 26.88
N LEU A 274 18.29 -6.47 26.43
CA LEU A 274 18.36 -5.28 25.57
C LEU A 274 18.63 -5.64 24.09
N ASP A 275 18.71 -6.92 23.74
CA ASP A 275 18.98 -7.38 22.37
C ASP A 275 17.77 -7.09 21.45
N PRO A 276 17.99 -6.65 20.19
CA PRO A 276 16.94 -6.11 19.32
C PRO A 276 15.92 -7.13 18.81
N ASP A 277 16.16 -8.43 18.96
CA ASP A 277 15.30 -9.49 18.41
C ASP A 277 14.16 -9.95 19.33
N VAL A 278 13.99 -9.35 20.52
CA VAL A 278 12.91 -9.72 21.44
C VAL A 278 11.75 -8.72 21.36
N ARG A 279 11.07 -8.67 20.22
CA ARG A 279 9.68 -8.17 20.12
C ARG A 279 8.86 -9.09 19.21
N ARG A 280 7.90 -9.77 19.82
CA ARG A 280 6.86 -10.60 19.18
C ARG A 280 5.85 -9.76 18.42
#